data_AF-A0A9D1U2N4-F1
#
_entry.id   AF-A0A9D1U2N4-F1
#
_cell.length_a   1.000
_cell.length_b   1.000
_cell.length_c   1.000
_cell.angle_alpha   90.00
_cell.angle_beta   90.00
_cell.angle_gamma   90.00
#
_symmetry.space_group_name_H-M   'P 1'
#
loop_
_entity.id
_entity.type
_entity.pdbx_description
1 polymer ?
#
loop_
_entity_poly.entity_id
_entity_poly.type
_entity_poly.pdbx_seq_one_letter_code
_entity_poly.pdbx_strand_id
1 'polypeptide(L)'
;MSYASEVKKELTGLEVHRGNAKAELMALIRMNGSVGLANHQLVLNVSTESPAIARRIYTLIKDFYQIESDILVRRKMKLKKNNTYVVRLRYHARELLSDLGIIDGLSIREDVPLDLLKNDLMIRSYLRGAFLAGGSVNNPETSRYHLEIYSLYEEHNETIAKM
;
A
#
# COMPACT_ATOMS: atom_id res chain seq x y z
N MET A 1 -3.82 -2.78 -21.85
CA MET A 1 -3.26 -2.41 -20.53
C MET A 1 -2.95 -0.92 -20.59
N SER A 2 -3.04 -0.19 -19.47
CA SER A 2 -2.65 1.23 -19.45
C SER A 2 -1.14 1.34 -19.19
N TYR A 3 -0.51 2.42 -19.62
CA TYR A 3 0.90 2.70 -19.33
C TYR A 3 1.18 2.65 -17.82
N ALA A 4 0.32 3.26 -17.00
CA ALA A 4 0.40 3.15 -15.54
C ALA A 4 0.38 1.70 -15.02
N SER A 5 -0.38 0.79 -15.64
CA SER A 5 -0.41 -0.62 -15.23
C SER A 5 0.89 -1.36 -15.56
N GLU A 6 1.59 -0.96 -16.63
CA GLU A 6 2.90 -1.50 -17.01
C GLU A 6 3.99 -1.01 -16.05
N VAL A 7 4.03 0.30 -15.77
CA VAL A 7 4.96 0.89 -14.79
C VAL A 7 4.76 0.26 -13.41
N LYS A 8 3.51 0.11 -12.94
CA LYS A 8 3.25 -0.57 -11.66
C LYS A 8 3.71 -2.03 -11.67
N LYS A 9 3.53 -2.75 -12.78
CA LYS A 9 3.99 -4.14 -12.90
C LYS A 9 5.51 -4.23 -12.80
N GLU A 10 6.24 -3.33 -13.45
CA GLU A 10 7.70 -3.24 -13.36
C GLU A 10 8.14 -2.98 -11.92
N LEU A 11 7.55 -1.98 -11.26
CA LEU A 11 7.86 -1.65 -9.86
C LEU A 11 7.62 -2.83 -8.91
N THR A 12 6.62 -3.68 -9.17
CA THR A 12 6.40 -4.87 -8.35
C THR A 12 7.47 -5.95 -8.50
N GLY A 13 8.27 -5.91 -9.56
CA GLY A 13 9.41 -6.83 -9.79
C GLY A 13 10.71 -6.39 -9.12
N LEU A 14 10.79 -5.17 -8.60
CA LEU A 14 11.98 -4.69 -7.90
C LEU A 14 12.17 -5.42 -6.57
N GLU A 15 13.40 -5.80 -6.26
CA GLU A 15 13.76 -6.35 -4.95
C GLU A 15 13.50 -5.30 -3.86
N VAL A 16 12.93 -5.75 -2.73
CA VAL A 16 12.74 -4.91 -1.56
C VAL A 16 13.77 -5.28 -0.52
N HIS A 17 14.75 -4.39 -0.31
CA HIS A 17 15.70 -4.56 0.79
C HIS A 17 15.02 -4.45 2.15
N ARG A 18 15.51 -5.23 3.12
CA ARG A 18 14.94 -5.34 4.46
C ARG A 18 14.78 -4.02 5.20
N GLY A 19 15.73 -3.10 5.05
CA GLY A 19 15.65 -1.77 5.66
C GLY A 19 14.54 -0.88 5.10
N ASN A 20 14.03 -1.18 3.89
CA ASN A 20 13.10 -0.32 3.15
C ASN A 20 11.68 -0.90 3.07
N ALA A 21 11.52 -2.19 3.35
CA ALA A 21 10.25 -2.89 3.23
C ALA A 21 9.14 -2.28 4.09
N LYS A 22 9.51 -1.85 5.30
CA LYS A 22 8.60 -1.18 6.23
C LYS A 22 7.97 0.07 5.61
N ALA A 23 8.79 0.91 4.95
CA ALA A 23 8.32 2.15 4.33
C ALA A 23 7.35 1.89 3.16
N GLU A 24 7.65 0.92 2.30
CA GLU A 24 6.76 0.57 1.19
C GLU A 24 5.44 -0.03 1.67
N LEU A 25 5.50 -0.93 2.66
CA LEU A 25 4.31 -1.55 3.24
C LEU A 25 3.43 -0.52 3.96
N MET A 26 4.05 0.45 4.64
CA MET A 26 3.35 1.55 5.31
C MET A 26 2.46 2.32 4.33
N ALA A 27 2.99 2.75 3.19
CA ALA A 27 2.21 3.49 2.19
C ALA A 27 1.08 2.65 1.59
N LEU A 28 1.36 1.38 1.25
CA LEU A 28 0.35 0.46 0.70
C LEU A 28 -0.82 0.24 1.65
N ILE A 29 -0.55 0.05 2.94
CA ILE A 29 -1.59 -0.17 3.96
C ILE A 29 -2.31 1.14 4.30
N ARG A 30 -1.60 2.27 4.42
CA ARG A 30 -2.23 3.56 4.70
C ARG A 30 -3.25 3.95 3.64
N MET A 31 -2.96 3.69 2.36
CA MET A 31 -3.81 4.12 1.25
C MET A 31 -4.92 3.12 0.89
N ASN A 32 -4.63 1.82 0.95
CA ASN A 32 -5.56 0.79 0.49
C ASN A 32 -6.03 -0.17 1.60
N GLY A 33 -5.59 0.06 2.83
CA GLY A 33 -5.97 -0.70 4.01
C GLY A 33 -7.33 -0.28 4.55
N SER A 34 -8.04 -1.27 5.07
CA SER A 34 -9.28 -1.12 5.80
C SER A 34 -9.22 -2.00 7.03
N VAL A 35 -9.61 -1.43 8.17
CA VAL A 35 -9.61 -2.12 9.45
C VAL A 35 -11.04 -2.46 9.83
N GLY A 36 -11.26 -3.69 10.28
CA GLY A 36 -12.52 -4.13 10.85
C GLY A 36 -12.30 -4.92 12.14
N LEU A 37 -13.41 -5.26 12.80
CA LEU A 37 -13.41 -6.11 13.98
C LEU A 37 -14.09 -7.44 13.62
N ALA A 38 -13.45 -8.56 13.93
CA ALA A 38 -14.05 -9.88 13.83
C ALA A 38 -13.62 -10.71 15.04
N ASN A 39 -14.56 -11.36 15.73
CA ASN A 39 -14.29 -12.17 16.91
C ASN A 39 -13.44 -11.45 17.98
N HIS A 40 -13.72 -10.16 18.23
CA HIS A 40 -12.96 -9.28 19.13
C HIS A 40 -11.50 -9.05 18.74
N GLN A 41 -11.10 -9.40 17.51
CA GLN A 41 -9.78 -9.17 16.96
C GLN A 41 -9.83 -8.18 15.81
N LEU A 42 -8.82 -7.31 15.77
CA LEU A 42 -8.63 -6.36 14.67
C LEU A 42 -8.21 -7.13 13.42
N VAL A 43 -8.94 -6.94 12.32
CA VAL A 43 -8.66 -7.56 11.02
C VAL A 43 -8.30 -6.46 10.03
N LEU A 44 -7.14 -6.59 9.40
CA LEU A 44 -6.69 -5.71 8.33
C LEU A 44 -7.00 -6.33 6.96
N ASN A 45 -7.60 -5.56 6.06
CA ASN A 45 -7.77 -5.94 4.66
C ASN A 45 -7.13 -4.87 3.78
N VAL A 46 -6.17 -5.25 2.94
CA VAL A 46 -5.54 -4.37 1.95
C VAL A 46 -6.00 -4.78 0.57
N SER A 47 -6.69 -3.87 -0.13
CA SER A 47 -7.36 -4.18 -1.41
C SER A 47 -6.62 -3.60 -2.61
N THR A 48 -6.59 -4.33 -3.73
CA THR A 48 -6.02 -3.84 -4.98
C THR A 48 -6.64 -4.54 -6.19
N GLU A 49 -6.69 -3.86 -7.34
CA GLU A 49 -7.10 -4.48 -8.61
C GLU A 49 -5.93 -5.19 -9.31
N SER A 50 -4.70 -5.03 -8.81
CA SER A 50 -3.51 -5.66 -9.39
C SER A 50 -3.10 -6.92 -8.62
N PRO A 51 -3.07 -8.10 -9.27
CA PRO A 51 -2.59 -9.32 -8.62
C PRO A 51 -1.10 -9.25 -8.26
N ALA A 52 -0.30 -8.46 -9.00
CA ALA A 52 1.12 -8.29 -8.71
C ALA A 52 1.33 -7.49 -7.41
N ILE A 53 0.53 -6.43 -7.21
CA ILE A 53 0.56 -5.64 -5.98
C ILE A 53 0.09 -6.47 -4.79
N ALA A 54 -0.96 -7.30 -4.95
CA ALA A 54 -1.43 -8.18 -3.89
C ALA A 54 -0.36 -9.19 -3.44
N ARG A 55 0.33 -9.83 -4.40
CA ARG A 55 1.47 -10.72 -4.08
C ARG A 55 2.61 -9.99 -3.39
N ARG A 56 2.90 -8.75 -3.81
CA ARG A 56 3.93 -7.93 -3.19
C ARG A 56 3.59 -7.60 -1.74
N ILE A 57 2.37 -7.17 -1.44
CA ILE A 57 1.91 -6.92 -0.06
C ILE A 57 2.01 -8.21 0.77
N TYR A 58 1.52 -9.34 0.25
CA TYR A 58 1.62 -10.64 0.93
C TYR A 58 3.07 -11.00 1.26
N THR A 59 3.98 -10.85 0.30
CA THR A 59 5.42 -11.13 0.47
C THR A 59 6.04 -10.17 1.49
N LEU A 60 5.68 -8.88 1.45
CA LEU A 60 6.14 -7.90 2.42
C LEU A 60 5.72 -8.28 3.86
N ILE A 61 4.46 -8.70 4.06
CA ILE A 61 3.98 -9.11 5.38
C ILE A 61 4.68 -10.40 5.83
N LYS A 62 4.78 -11.39 4.94
CA LYS A 62 5.38 -12.69 5.25
C LYS A 62 6.87 -12.59 5.56
N ASP A 63 7.65 -11.92 4.74
CA ASP A 63 9.11 -11.98 4.84
C ASP A 63 9.66 -10.98 5.87
N PHE A 64 8.99 -9.82 6.06
CA PHE A 64 9.47 -8.78 6.98
C PHE A 64 8.83 -8.87 8.37
N TYR A 65 7.55 -9.20 8.44
CA TYR A 65 6.85 -9.33 9.72
C TYR A 65 6.69 -10.78 10.18
N GLN A 66 6.93 -11.77 9.31
CA GLN A 66 6.74 -13.20 9.64
C GLN A 66 5.30 -13.52 10.08
N ILE A 67 4.33 -12.77 9.56
CA ILE A 67 2.91 -12.97 9.85
C ILE A 67 2.23 -13.61 8.64
N GLU A 68 1.40 -14.63 8.88
CA GLU A 68 0.59 -15.24 7.84
C GLU A 68 -0.61 -14.33 7.46
N SER A 69 -0.87 -14.22 6.16
CA SER A 69 -2.03 -13.50 5.62
C SER A 69 -2.72 -14.31 4.53
N ASP A 70 -4.01 -14.08 4.32
CA ASP A 70 -4.79 -14.73 3.25
C ASP A 70 -4.82 -13.81 2.01
N ILE A 71 -4.76 -14.37 0.79
CA ILE A 71 -5.14 -13.63 -0.44
C ILE A 71 -6.52 -14.09 -0.88
N LEU A 72 -7.50 -13.19 -0.83
CA LEU A 72 -8.87 -13.43 -1.28
C LEU A 72 -9.10 -12.77 -2.64
N VAL A 73 -9.79 -13.47 -3.54
CA VAL A 73 -10.20 -12.91 -4.84
C VAL A 73 -11.71 -12.65 -4.80
N ARG A 74 -12.10 -11.39 -5.03
CA ARG A 74 -13.50 -10.96 -5.10
C ARG A 74 -13.81 -10.46 -6.50
N ARG A 75 -14.91 -10.91 -7.08
CA ARG A 75 -15.39 -10.41 -8.37
C ARG A 75 -16.34 -9.24 -8.14
N LYS A 76 -16.04 -8.06 -8.70
CA LYS A 76 -17.01 -6.96 -8.70
C LYS A 76 -18.21 -7.33 -9.57
N MET A 77 -19.42 -7.25 -9.01
CA MET A 77 -20.67 -7.65 -9.67
C MET A 77 -21.25 -6.56 -10.60
N LYS A 78 -20.80 -5.30 -10.51
CA LYS A 78 -21.23 -4.18 -11.37
C LYS A 78 -20.03 -3.39 -11.91
N LEU A 79 -20.15 -2.89 -13.16
CA LEU A 79 -19.22 -2.03 -13.94
C LEU A 79 -17.73 -2.38 -13.90
N LYS A 80 -17.17 -2.76 -15.06
CA LYS A 80 -15.83 -3.38 -15.25
C LYS A 80 -15.67 -4.62 -14.35
N LYS A 81 -15.88 -5.82 -14.91
CA LYS A 81 -15.82 -7.14 -14.26
C LYS A 81 -14.39 -7.51 -13.78
N ASN A 82 -13.71 -6.59 -13.13
CA ASN A 82 -12.35 -6.76 -12.65
C ASN A 82 -12.36 -7.50 -11.31
N ASN A 83 -11.37 -8.36 -11.14
CA ASN A 83 -11.10 -8.98 -9.86
C ASN A 83 -10.51 -7.94 -8.90
N THR A 84 -10.96 -7.94 -7.67
CA THR A 84 -10.32 -7.25 -6.56
C THR A 84 -9.63 -8.31 -5.70
N TYR A 85 -8.34 -8.11 -5.48
CA TYR A 85 -7.51 -8.95 -4.62
C TYR A 85 -7.44 -8.29 -3.25
N VAL A 86 -7.69 -9.07 -2.20
CA VAL A 86 -7.66 -8.60 -0.82
C VAL A 86 -6.64 -9.42 -0.05
N VAL A 87 -5.59 -8.76 0.43
CA VAL A 87 -4.66 -9.36 1.39
C VAL A 87 -5.26 -9.14 2.78
N ARG A 88 -5.60 -10.22 3.46
CA ARG A 88 -6.30 -10.21 4.75
C ARG A 88 -5.37 -10.72 5.84
N LEU A 89 -5.24 -9.92 6.89
CA LEU A 89 -4.51 -10.26 8.10
C LEU A 89 -5.50 -10.36 9.27
N ARG A 90 -5.69 -11.57 9.79
CA ARG A 90 -6.66 -11.85 10.87
C ARG A 90 -6.08 -11.71 12.26
N TYR A 91 -4.79 -12.01 12.41
CA TYR A 91 -4.05 -12.00 13.65
C TYR A 91 -2.90 -10.98 13.55
N HIS A 92 -2.42 -10.44 14.68
CA HIS A 92 -1.32 -9.46 14.74
C HIS A 92 -1.52 -8.15 13.95
N ALA A 93 -2.73 -7.88 13.44
CA ALA A 93 -2.98 -6.67 12.67
C ALA A 93 -2.76 -5.40 13.51
N ARG A 94 -3.09 -5.43 14.81
CA ARG A 94 -2.83 -4.31 15.73
C ARG A 94 -1.33 -4.03 15.89
N GLU A 95 -0.54 -5.09 16.11
CA GLU A 95 0.91 -4.99 16.27
C GLU A 95 1.56 -4.44 15.00
N LEU A 96 1.17 -4.96 13.83
CA LEU A 96 1.66 -4.50 12.53
C LEU A 96 1.29 -3.04 12.27
N LEU A 97 0.03 -2.65 12.49
CA LEU A 97 -0.42 -1.27 12.26
C LEU A 97 0.24 -0.27 13.22
N SER A 98 0.48 -0.68 14.46
CA SER A 98 1.17 0.14 15.46
C SER A 98 2.65 0.30 15.11
N ASP A 99 3.33 -0.77 14.69
CA ASP A 99 4.73 -0.70 14.25
C ASP A 99 4.89 0.18 13.00
N LEU A 100 3.93 0.14 12.07
CA LEU A 100 3.89 1.03 10.90
C LEU A 100 3.50 2.48 11.24
N GLY A 101 3.15 2.79 12.49
CA GLY A 101 2.69 4.11 12.91
C GLY A 101 1.41 4.56 12.20
N ILE A 102 0.55 3.62 11.82
CA ILE A 102 -0.76 3.88 11.19
C ILE A 102 -1.83 4.05 12.27
N ILE A 103 -1.68 3.40 13.42
CA ILE A 103 -2.57 3.55 14.57
C ILE A 103 -1.79 3.96 15.82
N ASP A 104 -2.44 4.74 16.67
CA ASP A 104 -2.04 4.99 18.05
C ASP A 104 -3.20 4.56 18.98
N GLY A 105 -2.98 3.50 19.75
CA GLY A 105 -4.01 2.89 20.58
C GLY A 105 -5.20 2.31 19.78
N LEU A 106 -6.26 3.10 19.66
CA LEU A 106 -7.48 2.82 18.88
C LEU A 106 -7.74 3.84 17.77
N SER A 107 -6.92 4.90 17.69
CA SER A 107 -7.07 5.99 16.74
C SER A 107 -6.22 5.75 15.51
N ILE A 108 -6.76 6.07 14.32
CA ILE A 108 -5.99 6.07 13.08
C ILE A 108 -5.22 7.40 13.02
N ARG A 109 -3.93 7.34 12.70
CA ARG A 109 -3.10 8.52 12.46
C ARG A 109 -3.27 8.99 11.01
N GLU A 110 -3.60 10.26 10.81
CA GLU A 110 -3.69 10.83 9.46
C GLU A 110 -2.31 11.15 8.89
N ASP A 111 -1.36 11.51 9.76
CA ASP A 111 0.01 11.86 9.43
C ASP A 111 0.90 10.65 9.10
N VAL A 112 1.92 10.89 8.26
CA VAL A 112 3.00 9.92 8.04
C VAL A 112 4.04 10.10 9.15
N PRO A 113 4.38 9.04 9.90
CA PRO A 113 5.43 9.10 10.92
C PRO A 113 6.81 9.23 10.24
N LEU A 114 7.20 10.47 9.91
CA LEU A 114 8.44 10.77 9.17
C LEU A 114 9.70 10.31 9.91
N ASP A 115 9.65 10.20 11.23
CA ASP A 115 10.70 9.63 12.08
C ASP A 115 10.99 8.15 11.77
N LEU A 116 10.02 7.43 11.20
CA LEU A 116 10.21 6.06 10.71
C LEU A 116 10.88 6.02 9.32
N LEU A 117 10.98 7.14 8.59
CA LEU A 117 11.61 7.25 7.27
C LEU A 117 13.01 7.87 7.38
N LYS A 118 13.98 7.05 7.81
CA LYS A 118 15.29 7.51 8.28
C LYS A 118 16.26 8.01 7.20
N ASN A 119 16.00 7.73 5.94
CA ASN A 119 16.88 8.07 4.82
C ASN A 119 16.12 8.11 3.48
N ASP A 120 16.79 8.63 2.45
CA ASP A 120 16.25 8.77 1.09
C ASP A 120 15.75 7.44 0.48
N LEU A 121 16.40 6.31 0.78
CA LEU A 121 15.97 5.00 0.27
C LEU A 121 14.62 4.56 0.85
N MET A 122 14.35 4.92 2.11
CA MET A 122 13.05 4.68 2.75
C MET A 122 11.99 5.61 2.17
N ILE A 123 12.30 6.88 1.93
CA ILE A 123 11.40 7.85 1.28
C ILE A 123 11.02 7.36 -0.12
N ARG A 124 12.00 6.98 -0.96
CA ARG A 124 11.73 6.39 -2.29
C ARG A 124 10.87 5.14 -2.22
N SER A 125 11.06 4.31 -1.20
CA SER A 125 10.27 3.08 -1.01
C SER A 125 8.85 3.38 -0.56
N TYR A 126 8.66 4.40 0.28
CA TYR A 126 7.35 4.93 0.63
C TYR A 126 6.62 5.47 -0.60
N LEU A 127 7.27 6.32 -1.40
CA LEU A 127 6.72 6.87 -2.64
C LEU A 127 6.38 5.78 -3.66
N ARG A 128 7.21 4.73 -3.78
CA ARG A 128 6.89 3.54 -4.59
C ARG A 128 5.61 2.87 -4.09
N GLY A 129 5.49 2.63 -2.78
CA GLY A 129 4.28 2.07 -2.18
C GLY A 129 3.05 2.94 -2.43
N ALA A 130 3.19 4.26 -2.33
CA ALA A 130 2.12 5.22 -2.56
C ALA A 130 1.67 5.23 -4.03
N PHE A 131 2.62 5.22 -4.97
CA PHE A 131 2.33 5.12 -6.39
C PHE A 131 1.67 3.77 -6.76
N LEU A 132 2.14 2.66 -6.18
CA LEU A 132 1.50 1.36 -6.37
C LEU A 132 0.03 1.40 -5.89
N ALA A 133 -0.22 1.97 -4.71
CA ALA A 133 -1.55 2.04 -4.10
C ALA A 133 -2.54 2.93 -4.86
N GLY A 134 -2.16 4.18 -5.13
CA GLY A 134 -3.05 5.23 -5.65
C GLY A 134 -2.48 6.08 -6.78
N GLY A 135 -1.33 5.70 -7.35
CA GLY A 135 -0.68 6.47 -8.41
C GLY A 135 -1.17 6.19 -9.82
N SER A 136 -0.97 7.15 -10.72
CA SER A 136 -1.19 7.02 -12.15
C SER A 136 -0.15 7.85 -12.92
N VAL A 137 0.19 7.41 -14.13
CA VAL A 137 1.13 8.10 -15.01
C VAL A 137 0.73 7.89 -16.46
N ASN A 138 0.77 8.96 -17.26
CA ASN A 138 0.54 8.90 -18.70
C ASN A 138 1.78 8.40 -19.43
N ASN A 139 1.60 7.84 -20.63
CA ASN A 139 2.74 7.53 -21.49
C ASN A 139 3.43 8.86 -21.86
N PRO A 140 4.73 9.05 -21.54
CA PRO A 140 5.47 10.26 -21.87
C PRO A 140 5.64 10.48 -23.38
N GLU A 141 5.40 9.47 -24.22
CA GLU A 141 5.37 9.63 -25.69
C GLU A 141 4.08 10.34 -26.18
N THR A 142 3.11 10.58 -25.30
CA THR A 142 1.89 11.34 -25.60
C THR A 142 2.01 12.80 -25.19
N SER A 143 1.14 13.67 -25.71
CA SER A 143 1.24 15.12 -25.56
C SER A 143 0.98 15.68 -24.15
N ARG A 144 0.63 14.84 -23.16
CA ARG A 144 0.26 15.27 -21.80
C ARG A 144 1.08 14.55 -20.75
N TYR A 145 2.13 15.20 -20.28
CA TYR A 145 2.88 14.77 -19.10
C TYR A 145 1.99 14.89 -17.88
N HIS A 146 1.75 13.77 -17.23
CA HIS A 146 0.92 13.69 -16.03
C HIS A 146 1.40 12.53 -15.18
N LEU A 147 1.68 12.83 -13.91
CA LEU A 147 1.88 11.87 -12.84
C LEU A 147 1.08 12.36 -11.65
N GLU A 148 0.35 11.45 -11.02
CA GLU A 148 -0.42 11.74 -9.82
C GLU A 148 -0.27 10.60 -8.81
N ILE A 149 -0.44 10.94 -7.53
CA ILE A 149 -0.66 10.01 -6.42
C ILE A 149 -1.88 10.52 -5.67
N TYR A 150 -2.96 9.74 -5.68
CA TYR A 150 -4.18 10.08 -4.97
C TYR A 150 -4.19 9.49 -3.56
N SER A 151 -4.46 10.30 -2.55
CA SER A 151 -4.83 9.86 -1.21
C SER A 151 -6.06 10.59 -0.68
N LEU A 152 -6.75 9.96 0.28
CA LEU A 152 -7.99 10.46 0.87
C LEU A 152 -7.77 11.66 1.82
N TYR A 153 -6.69 11.65 2.59
CA TYR A 153 -6.40 12.66 3.61
C TYR A 153 -5.49 13.75 3.07
N GLU A 154 -5.88 15.02 3.30
CA GLU A 154 -5.12 16.19 2.85
C GLU A 154 -3.71 16.23 3.45
N GLU A 155 -3.57 16.00 4.76
CA GLU A 155 -2.27 15.97 5.43
C GLU A 155 -1.31 14.94 4.82
N HIS A 156 -1.83 13.78 4.42
CA HIS A 156 -1.04 12.75 3.77
C HIS A 156 -0.60 13.18 2.36
N ASN A 157 -1.48 13.83 1.60
CA ASN A 157 -1.15 14.38 0.28
C ASN A 157 -0.07 15.46 0.40
N GLU A 158 -0.18 16.38 1.37
CA GLU A 158 0.86 17.39 1.62
C GLU A 158 2.19 16.77 2.02
N THR A 159 2.15 15.71 2.82
CA THR A 159 3.36 15.01 3.25
C THR A 159 4.05 14.35 2.06
N ILE A 160 3.31 13.65 1.19
CA ILE A 160 3.85 13.08 -0.06
C ILE A 160 4.45 14.17 -0.96
N ALA A 161 3.81 15.33 -1.06
CA ALA A 161 4.30 16.43 -1.90
C ALA A 161 5.61 17.06 -1.39
N LYS A 162 5.94 16.91 -0.10
CA LYS A 162 7.15 17.43 0.54
C LYS A 162 8.30 16.39 0.61
N MET A 163 8.03 15.13 0.27
CA MET A 163 9.03 14.05 0.19
C MET A 163 9.86 14.13 -1.09
#